data_AF-F9U5W6-F1
#
_entry.id   AF-F9U5W6-F1
#
_cell.length_a   1.000
_cell.length_b   1.000
_cell.length_c   1.000
_cell.angle_alpha   90.00
_cell.angle_beta   90.00
_cell.angle_gamma   90.00
#
_symmetry.space_group_name_H-M   'P 1'
#
loop_
_entity.id
_entity.type
_entity.pdbx_description
1 polymer ?
#
loop_
_entity_poly.entity_id
_entity_poly.type
_entity_poly.pdbx_seq_one_letter_code
_entity_poly.pdbx_strand_id
1 'polypeptide(L)'
;MSTPGTNDGRLVRRVRFYWDSPVRKFIWDSLLRVPWLIAYNVGGTAVLVILFAFTSQGQDLLRISAERGFALADLGFLWNLLFLIGTLVGSLSLWYTSRLTLGVEYPGYPLDPKYAAFGRRWWPRVVGSLVPLAIGWTFLRIGSAVPSSETLLGWLYLGMGLALLLF
;
A
#
# COMPACT_ATOMS: atom_id res chain seq x y z
N MET A 1 -21.38 19.78 -53.87
CA MET A 1 -20.64 18.53 -53.62
C MET A 1 -19.57 18.80 -52.56
N SER A 2 -19.82 18.45 -51.31
CA SER A 2 -18.88 18.59 -50.19
C SER A 2 -18.00 17.34 -50.10
N THR A 3 -16.69 17.52 -50.15
CA THR A 3 -15.68 16.45 -50.09
C THR A 3 -15.68 15.75 -48.73
N PRO A 4 -15.97 14.44 -48.62
CA PRO A 4 -16.12 13.73 -47.34
C PRO A 4 -14.82 13.40 -46.58
N GLY A 5 -13.65 13.91 -46.98
CA GLY A 5 -12.35 13.36 -46.54
C GLY A 5 -11.52 14.20 -45.57
N THR A 6 -11.89 15.45 -45.28
CA THR A 6 -10.99 16.40 -44.58
C THR A 6 -11.18 16.45 -43.06
N ASN A 7 -12.31 15.98 -42.53
CA ASN A 7 -12.60 16.01 -41.09
C ASN A 7 -12.03 14.81 -40.32
N ASP A 8 -11.92 13.63 -40.94
CA ASP A 8 -11.40 12.42 -40.28
C ASP A 8 -9.92 12.55 -39.89
N GLY A 9 -9.10 13.16 -40.76
CA GLY A 9 -7.67 13.37 -40.48
C GLY A 9 -7.38 14.33 -39.33
N ARG A 10 -8.33 15.21 -38.95
CA ARG A 10 -8.22 16.11 -37.80
C ARG A 10 -8.61 15.42 -36.50
N LEU A 11 -9.65 14.58 -36.53
CA LEU A 11 -10.07 13.79 -35.37
C LEU A 11 -9.01 12.74 -35.00
N VAL A 12 -8.47 12.00 -35.98
CA VAL A 12 -7.40 11.01 -35.73
C VAL A 12 -6.13 11.67 -35.19
N ARG A 13 -5.75 12.86 -35.69
CA ARG A 13 -4.60 13.62 -35.16
C ARG A 13 -4.84 14.14 -33.74
N ARG A 14 -6.03 14.65 -33.42
CA ARG A 14 -6.35 15.05 -32.04
C ARG A 14 -6.32 13.86 -31.10
N VAL A 15 -6.97 12.75 -31.46
CA VAL A 15 -6.99 11.54 -30.63
C VAL A 15 -5.55 11.05 -30.40
N ARG A 16 -4.71 10.95 -31.45
CA ARG A 16 -3.31 10.55 -31.32
C ARG A 16 -2.49 11.53 -30.44
N PHE A 17 -2.70 12.84 -30.59
CA PHE A 17 -2.08 13.87 -29.73
C PHE A 17 -2.48 13.74 -28.24
N TYR A 18 -3.75 13.39 -27.96
CA TYR A 18 -4.22 13.11 -26.58
C TYR A 18 -3.63 11.81 -26.00
N TRP A 19 -3.32 10.82 -26.84
CA TRP A 19 -2.62 9.59 -26.42
C TRP A 19 -1.12 9.77 -26.20
N ASP A 20 -0.51 10.79 -26.81
CA ASP A 20 0.93 11.07 -26.68
C ASP A 20 1.31 12.02 -25.54
N SER A 21 0.35 12.50 -24.76
CA SER A 21 0.66 13.40 -23.66
C SER A 21 1.55 12.71 -22.60
N PRO A 22 2.68 13.32 -22.19
CA PRO A 22 3.59 12.75 -21.20
C PRO A 22 2.91 12.44 -19.86
N VAL A 23 1.96 13.29 -19.46
CA VAL A 23 1.15 13.12 -18.24
C VAL A 23 0.35 11.83 -18.28
N ARG A 24 -0.26 11.51 -19.43
CA ARG A 24 -1.05 10.30 -19.57
C ARG A 24 -0.19 9.04 -19.55
N LYS A 25 0.97 9.07 -20.22
CA LYS A 25 1.94 7.96 -20.16
C LYS A 25 2.41 7.71 -18.74
N PHE A 26 2.69 8.78 -17.98
CA PHE A 26 2.96 8.69 -16.55
C PHE A 26 1.82 8.05 -15.75
N ILE A 27 0.58 8.54 -15.88
CA ILE A 27 -0.57 7.97 -15.16
C ILE A 27 -0.76 6.50 -15.52
N TRP A 28 -0.71 6.18 -16.81
CA TRP A 28 -0.93 4.83 -17.31
C TRP A 28 0.14 3.86 -16.80
N ASP A 29 1.42 4.16 -17.00
CA ASP A 29 2.49 3.24 -16.63
C ASP A 29 2.75 3.22 -15.12
N SER A 30 2.86 4.38 -14.46
CA SER A 30 3.19 4.45 -13.03
C SER A 30 1.99 4.22 -12.10
N LEU A 31 0.80 4.74 -12.40
CA LEU A 31 -0.32 4.72 -11.45
C LEU A 31 -1.32 3.60 -11.71
N LEU A 32 -1.31 2.98 -12.91
CA LEU A 32 -2.24 1.90 -13.25
C LEU A 32 -1.51 0.59 -13.51
N ARG A 33 -0.54 0.55 -14.42
CA ARG A 33 0.12 -0.71 -14.81
C ARG A 33 1.06 -1.25 -13.74
N VAL A 34 1.87 -0.39 -13.10
CA VAL A 34 2.72 -0.84 -11.99
C VAL A 34 1.93 -1.50 -10.86
N PRO A 35 0.89 -0.89 -10.27
CA PRO A 35 0.11 -1.54 -9.22
C PRO A 35 -0.64 -2.77 -9.73
N TRP A 36 -1.02 -2.79 -11.02
CA TRP A 36 -1.60 -3.98 -11.64
C TRP A 36 -0.63 -5.18 -11.67
N LEU A 37 0.66 -4.95 -11.96
CA LEU A 37 1.67 -6.02 -11.94
C LEU A 37 1.88 -6.61 -10.54
N ILE A 38 1.63 -5.83 -9.49
CA ILE A 38 1.68 -6.28 -8.09
C ILE A 38 0.28 -6.40 -7.47
N ALA A 39 -0.76 -6.64 -8.29
CA ALA A 39 -2.15 -6.63 -7.85
C ALA A 39 -2.42 -7.59 -6.69
N TYR A 40 -1.73 -8.75 -6.64
CA TYR A 40 -1.84 -9.68 -5.52
C TYR A 40 -1.42 -9.03 -4.19
N ASN A 41 -0.28 -8.33 -4.17
CA ASN A 41 0.20 -7.64 -2.98
C ASN A 41 -0.69 -6.44 -2.63
N VAL A 42 -1.14 -5.69 -3.63
CA VAL A 42 -2.11 -4.59 -3.42
C VAL A 42 -3.41 -5.11 -2.80
N GLY A 43 -3.95 -6.22 -3.33
CA GLY A 43 -5.15 -6.86 -2.81
C GLY A 43 -4.96 -7.40 -1.40
N GLY A 44 -3.85 -8.10 -1.13
CA GLY A 44 -3.52 -8.59 0.20
C GLY A 44 -3.40 -7.47 1.24
N THR A 45 -2.69 -6.39 0.89
CA THR A 45 -2.62 -5.18 1.73
C THR A 45 -4.00 -4.57 1.95
N ALA A 46 -4.82 -4.43 0.90
CA ALA A 46 -6.16 -3.88 1.02
C ALA A 46 -7.04 -4.71 1.97
N VAL A 47 -7.01 -6.04 1.87
CA VAL A 47 -7.74 -6.95 2.76
C VAL A 47 -7.29 -6.76 4.21
N LEU A 48 -5.98 -6.70 4.48
CA LEU A 48 -5.45 -6.49 5.83
C LEU A 48 -5.81 -5.11 6.39
N VAL A 49 -5.73 -4.06 5.56
CA VAL A 49 -6.15 -2.71 5.95
C VAL A 49 -7.64 -2.69 6.27
N ILE A 50 -8.48 -3.32 5.44
CA ILE A 50 -9.92 -3.43 5.69
C ILE A 50 -10.18 -4.16 7.00
N LEU A 51 -9.55 -5.32 7.19
CA LEU A 51 -9.68 -6.13 8.40
C LEU A 51 -9.35 -5.30 9.64
N PHE A 52 -8.16 -4.70 9.72
CA PHE A 52 -7.73 -4.01 10.93
C PHE A 52 -8.42 -2.67 11.14
N ALA A 53 -8.65 -1.86 10.09
CA ALA A 53 -9.18 -0.51 10.26
C ALA A 53 -10.71 -0.41 10.25
N PHE A 54 -11.40 -1.33 9.57
CA PHE A 54 -12.82 -1.16 9.27
C PHE A 54 -13.72 -2.31 9.73
N THR A 55 -13.17 -3.42 10.24
CA THR A 55 -13.98 -4.52 10.79
C THR A 55 -13.91 -4.58 12.31
N SER A 56 -15.01 -4.99 12.94
CA SER A 56 -15.05 -5.22 14.40
C SER A 56 -14.07 -6.31 14.83
N GLN A 57 -13.91 -7.39 14.06
CA GLN A 57 -13.00 -8.48 14.39
C GLN A 57 -11.54 -8.02 14.49
N GLY A 58 -11.09 -7.20 13.53
CA GLY A 58 -9.75 -6.61 13.58
C GLY A 58 -9.59 -5.68 14.77
N GLN A 59 -10.58 -4.81 15.02
CA GLN A 59 -10.56 -3.89 16.16
C GLN A 59 -10.58 -4.60 17.51
N ASP A 60 -11.30 -5.71 17.64
CA ASP A 60 -11.33 -6.53 18.86
C ASP A 60 -9.97 -7.19 19.12
N LEU A 61 -9.28 -7.68 18.07
CA LEU A 61 -7.91 -8.19 18.20
C LEU A 61 -6.94 -7.10 18.68
N LEU A 62 -7.07 -5.87 18.17
CA LEU A 62 -6.26 -4.74 18.61
C LEU A 62 -6.62 -4.34 20.05
N ARG A 63 -7.89 -4.39 20.43
CA ARG A 63 -8.32 -4.12 21.82
C ARG A 63 -7.71 -5.13 22.78
N ILE A 64 -7.75 -6.42 22.45
CA ILE A 64 -7.12 -7.49 23.25
C ILE A 64 -5.61 -7.24 23.37
N SER A 65 -4.95 -6.83 22.29
CA SER A 65 -3.53 -6.45 22.29
C SER A 65 -3.25 -5.27 23.23
N ALA A 66 -4.09 -4.23 23.21
CA ALA A 66 -3.97 -3.08 24.10
C ALA A 66 -4.18 -3.46 25.57
N GLU A 67 -5.24 -4.24 25.87
CA GLU A 67 -5.59 -4.68 27.23
C GLU A 67 -4.53 -5.59 27.86
N ARG A 68 -3.85 -6.41 27.05
CA ARG A 68 -2.71 -7.22 27.51
C ARG A 68 -1.51 -6.38 27.97
N GLY A 69 -1.38 -5.14 27.49
CA GLY A 69 -0.33 -4.23 27.92
C GLY A 69 1.11 -4.69 27.65
N PHE A 70 2.06 -4.07 28.34
CA PHE A 70 3.49 -4.40 28.30
C PHE A 70 4.02 -4.86 29.66
N ALA A 71 3.15 -5.33 30.55
CA ALA A 71 3.58 -5.84 31.84
C ALA A 71 4.54 -7.03 31.65
N LEU A 72 5.76 -6.90 32.18
CA LEU A 72 6.82 -7.92 32.07
C LEU A 72 6.49 -9.22 32.83
N ALA A 73 5.56 -9.15 33.79
CA ALA A 73 5.12 -10.29 34.58
C ALA A 73 4.17 -11.24 33.80
N ASP A 74 3.60 -10.77 32.69
CA ASP A 74 2.60 -11.51 31.92
C ASP A 74 3.05 -11.77 30.47
N LEU A 75 2.41 -12.74 29.83
CA LEU A 75 2.58 -13.05 28.40
C LEU A 75 2.13 -11.92 27.46
N GLY A 76 1.63 -10.80 28.00
CA GLY A 76 1.18 -9.63 27.24
C GLY A 76 2.31 -8.95 26.46
N PHE A 77 3.48 -8.79 27.09
CA PHE A 77 4.66 -8.24 26.41
C PHE A 77 5.05 -9.09 25.20
N LEU A 78 5.15 -10.42 25.38
CA LEU A 78 5.53 -11.34 24.31
C LEU A 78 4.49 -11.33 23.17
N TRP A 79 3.20 -11.29 23.49
CA TRP A 79 2.13 -11.19 22.50
C TRP A 79 2.28 -9.94 21.63
N ASN A 80 2.45 -8.77 22.26
CA ASN A 80 2.57 -7.50 21.55
C ASN A 80 3.87 -7.42 20.74
N LEU A 81 4.97 -7.97 21.26
CA LEU A 81 6.23 -8.07 20.53
C LEU A 81 6.11 -8.97 19.30
N LEU A 82 5.53 -10.16 19.44
CA LEU A 82 5.32 -11.07 18.31
C LEU A 82 4.38 -10.48 17.27
N PHE A 83 3.33 -9.77 17.71
CA PHE A 83 2.41 -9.09 16.79
C PHE A 83 3.11 -7.96 16.01
N LEU A 84 3.95 -7.17 16.68
CA LEU A 84 4.74 -6.12 16.05
C LEU A 84 5.75 -6.69 15.04
N ILE A 85 6.52 -7.70 15.45
CA ILE A 85 7.50 -8.37 14.58
C ILE A 85 6.80 -9.06 13.40
N GLY A 86 5.69 -9.76 13.65
CA GLY A 86 4.91 -10.41 12.60
C GLY A 86 4.40 -9.41 11.56
N THR A 87 3.89 -8.26 12.02
CA THR A 87 3.47 -7.18 11.12
C THR A 87 4.65 -6.60 10.34
N LEU A 88 5.81 -6.38 10.98
CA LEU A 88 7.01 -5.90 10.31
C LEU A 88 7.48 -6.87 9.23
N VAL A 89 7.58 -8.17 9.54
CA VAL A 89 8.01 -9.21 8.61
C VAL A 89 7.01 -9.32 7.45
N GLY A 90 5.71 -9.31 7.71
CA GLY A 90 4.69 -9.33 6.65
C GLY A 90 4.79 -8.10 5.74
N SER A 91 4.97 -6.92 6.34
CA SER A 91 5.11 -5.65 5.63
C SER A 91 6.37 -5.60 4.75
N LEU A 92 7.51 -6.03 5.30
CA LEU A 92 8.76 -6.17 4.55
C LEU A 92 8.65 -7.21 3.44
N SER A 93 7.92 -8.30 3.68
CA SER A 93 7.67 -9.33 2.66
C SER A 93 6.86 -8.78 1.50
N LEU A 94 5.80 -8.02 1.78
CA LEU A 94 4.98 -7.35 0.75
C LEU A 94 5.80 -6.30 -0.04
N TRP A 95 6.61 -5.51 0.65
CA TRP A 95 7.53 -4.56 0.03
C TRP A 95 8.56 -5.26 -0.88
N TYR A 96 9.24 -6.28 -0.36
CA TYR A 96 10.32 -6.97 -1.06
C TYR A 96 9.81 -7.76 -2.26
N THR A 97 8.73 -8.52 -2.09
CA THR A 97 8.13 -9.28 -3.22
C THR A 97 7.62 -8.33 -4.30
N SER A 98 7.00 -7.21 -3.95
CA SER A 98 6.59 -6.19 -4.93
C SER A 98 7.79 -5.66 -5.72
N ARG A 99 8.93 -5.43 -5.06
CA ARG A 99 10.16 -5.02 -5.74
C ARG A 99 10.71 -6.10 -6.67
N LEU A 100 10.70 -7.36 -6.27
CA LEU A 100 11.15 -8.47 -7.11
C LEU A 100 10.27 -8.59 -8.36
N THR A 101 8.95 -8.58 -8.19
CA THR A 101 8.00 -8.64 -9.32
C THR A 101 8.21 -7.48 -10.29
N LEU A 102 8.39 -6.26 -9.79
CA LEU A 102 8.61 -5.08 -10.64
C LEU A 102 10.02 -4.97 -11.24
N GLY A 103 10.97 -5.76 -10.72
CA GLY A 103 12.33 -5.88 -11.24
C GLY A 103 12.45 -6.82 -12.44
N VAL A 104 11.43 -7.64 -12.71
CA VAL A 104 11.39 -8.54 -13.87
C VAL A 104 10.88 -7.80 -15.10
N GLU A 105 11.54 -8.01 -16.23
CA GLU A 105 11.05 -7.56 -17.53
C GLU A 105 10.03 -8.56 -18.08
N TYR A 106 8.83 -8.08 -18.39
CA TYR A 106 7.76 -8.89 -18.97
C TYR A 106 7.63 -8.57 -20.46
N PRO A 107 8.09 -9.45 -21.38
CA PRO A 107 8.05 -9.17 -22.82
C PRO A 107 6.65 -8.88 -23.37
N GLY A 108 5.61 -9.49 -22.78
CA GLY A 108 4.21 -9.25 -23.15
C GLY A 108 3.61 -7.97 -22.55
N TYR A 109 4.30 -7.31 -21.62
CA TYR A 109 3.83 -6.11 -20.92
C TYR A 109 4.98 -5.10 -20.74
N PRO A 110 5.52 -4.54 -21.84
CA PRO A 110 6.59 -3.57 -21.75
C PRO A 110 6.09 -2.30 -21.03
N LEU A 111 6.82 -1.91 -19.99
CA LEU A 111 6.66 -0.65 -19.28
C LEU A 111 7.74 0.30 -19.77
N ASP A 112 7.35 1.52 -20.17
CA ASP A 112 8.33 2.55 -20.50
C ASP A 112 9.13 2.92 -19.22
N PRO A 113 10.46 2.69 -19.18
CA PRO A 113 11.26 2.93 -17.99
C PRO A 113 11.17 4.38 -17.49
N LYS A 114 11.01 5.35 -18.42
CA LYS A 114 10.94 6.77 -18.08
C LYS A 114 9.69 7.11 -17.29
N TYR A 115 8.55 6.54 -17.69
CA TYR A 115 7.26 6.84 -17.08
C TYR A 115 6.91 5.92 -15.92
N ALA A 116 7.45 4.69 -15.88
CA ALA A 116 7.21 3.71 -14.82
C ALA A 116 8.14 3.86 -13.60
N ALA A 117 9.26 4.60 -13.71
CA ALA A 117 10.26 4.71 -12.64
C ALA A 117 9.67 5.18 -11.30
N PHE A 118 8.76 6.16 -11.34
CA PHE A 118 8.09 6.66 -10.13
C PHE A 118 7.27 5.56 -9.46
N GLY A 119 6.39 4.89 -10.23
CA GLY A 119 5.55 3.82 -9.72
C GLY A 119 6.40 2.67 -9.17
N ARG A 120 7.43 2.23 -9.91
CA ARG A 120 8.33 1.14 -9.48
C ARG A 120 9.03 1.43 -8.14
N ARG A 121 9.28 2.70 -7.86
CA ARG A 121 9.90 3.15 -6.60
C ARG A 121 8.90 3.23 -5.45
N TRP A 122 7.72 3.81 -5.67
CA TRP A 122 6.81 4.16 -4.59
C TRP A 122 5.79 3.09 -4.25
N TRP A 123 5.28 2.33 -5.22
CA TRP A 123 4.24 1.33 -4.95
C TRP A 123 4.66 0.24 -3.95
N PRO A 124 5.87 -0.35 -4.02
CA PRO A 124 6.32 -1.30 -3.00
C PRO A 124 6.31 -0.72 -1.59
N ARG A 125 6.69 0.56 -1.44
CA ARG A 125 6.73 1.28 -0.16
C ARG A 125 5.33 1.54 0.40
N VAL A 126 4.41 1.98 -0.46
CA VAL A 126 3.01 2.17 -0.09
C VAL A 126 2.39 0.85 0.36
N VAL A 127 2.53 -0.20 -0.44
CA VAL A 127 1.94 -1.51 -0.14
C VAL A 127 2.48 -2.11 1.16
N GLY A 128 3.78 -1.96 1.43
CA GLY A 128 4.40 -2.42 2.68
C GLY A 128 4.04 -1.56 3.90
N SER A 129 3.80 -0.26 3.76
CA SER A 129 3.55 0.63 4.90
C SER A 129 2.07 0.73 5.31
N LEU A 130 1.14 0.47 4.41
CA LEU A 130 -0.29 0.69 4.67
C LEU A 130 -0.86 -0.15 5.82
N VAL A 131 -0.43 -1.42 5.96
CA VAL A 131 -0.92 -2.30 7.03
C VAL A 131 -0.55 -1.76 8.43
N PRO A 132 0.72 -1.48 8.73
CA PRO A 132 1.07 -0.90 10.03
C PRO A 132 0.50 0.49 10.26
N LEU A 133 0.37 1.32 9.22
CA LEU A 133 -0.32 2.61 9.34
C LEU A 133 -1.79 2.43 9.73
N ALA A 134 -2.49 1.48 9.11
CA ALA A 134 -3.88 1.17 9.43
C ALA A 134 -4.02 0.66 10.87
N ILE A 135 -3.16 -0.26 11.30
CA ILE A 135 -3.15 -0.76 12.68
C ILE A 135 -2.90 0.37 13.67
N GLY A 136 -1.87 1.19 13.44
CA GLY A 136 -1.52 2.30 14.32
C GLY A 136 -2.62 3.35 14.43
N TRP A 137 -3.22 3.73 13.30
CA TRP A 137 -4.37 4.62 13.26
C TRP A 137 -5.58 4.06 14.01
N THR A 138 -5.81 2.74 13.90
CA THR A 138 -6.93 2.08 14.56
C THR A 138 -6.73 1.99 16.06
N PHE A 139 -5.52 1.68 16.51
CA PHE A 139 -5.18 1.77 17.94
C PHE A 139 -5.56 3.13 18.50
N LEU A 140 -5.27 4.24 17.82
CA LEU A 140 -5.64 5.57 18.33
C LEU A 140 -7.16 5.88 18.32
N ARG A 141 -8.03 4.93 17.94
CA ARG A 141 -9.48 5.12 17.80
C ARG A 141 -10.33 4.10 18.56
N ILE A 142 -9.82 2.92 18.90
CA ILE A 142 -10.65 1.79 19.37
C ILE A 142 -11.14 1.92 20.81
N GLY A 143 -10.55 2.80 21.62
CA GLY A 143 -10.98 3.09 22.99
C GLY A 143 -10.91 1.85 23.87
N SER A 144 -9.74 1.56 24.42
CA SER A 144 -9.50 0.43 25.32
C SER A 144 -9.57 0.80 26.80
N ALA A 145 -9.69 -0.20 27.66
CA ALA A 145 -9.61 -0.02 29.11
C ALA A 145 -8.21 0.41 29.60
N VAL A 146 -7.18 0.33 28.75
CA VAL A 146 -5.79 0.71 29.06
C VAL A 146 -5.26 1.73 28.03
N PRO A 147 -5.68 3.01 28.12
CA PRO A 147 -5.40 4.01 27.09
C PRO A 147 -3.92 4.28 26.83
N SER A 148 -3.06 4.09 27.84
CA SER A 148 -1.61 4.27 27.72
C SER A 148 -0.96 3.24 26.81
N SER A 149 -1.36 1.97 26.92
CA SER A 149 -0.88 0.86 26.09
C SER A 149 -1.32 1.04 24.64
N GLU A 150 -2.60 1.36 24.44
CA GLU A 150 -3.19 1.68 23.13
C GLU A 150 -2.45 2.82 22.43
N THR A 151 -2.20 3.91 23.13
CA THR A 151 -1.49 5.08 22.58
C THR A 151 -0.06 4.72 22.18
N LEU A 152 0.66 3.99 23.04
CA LEU A 152 2.03 3.56 22.76
C LEU A 152 2.08 2.63 21.54
N LEU A 153 1.23 1.59 21.49
CA LEU A 153 1.12 0.68 20.35
C LEU A 153 0.76 1.44 19.08
N GLY A 154 -0.20 2.36 19.15
CA GLY A 154 -0.56 3.24 18.05
C GLY A 154 0.63 3.97 17.45
N TRP A 155 1.42 4.65 18.29
CA TRP A 155 2.63 5.36 17.85
C TRP A 155 3.73 4.44 17.32
N LEU A 156 3.93 3.26 17.92
CA LEU A 156 4.91 2.29 17.44
C LEU A 156 4.56 1.81 16.02
N TYR A 157 3.29 1.48 15.77
CA TYR A 157 2.82 1.04 14.46
C TYR A 157 2.84 2.17 13.42
N LEU A 158 2.46 3.39 13.81
CA LEU A 158 2.59 4.56 12.93
C LEU A 158 4.06 4.85 12.59
N GLY A 159 4.96 4.82 13.57
CA GLY A 159 6.39 4.99 13.37
C GLY A 159 6.97 3.92 12.44
N MET A 160 6.58 2.65 12.61
CA MET A 160 6.96 1.56 11.73
C MET A 160 6.46 1.78 10.29
N GLY A 161 5.19 2.13 10.12
CA GLY A 161 4.62 2.42 8.81
C GLY A 161 5.31 3.58 8.10
N LEU A 162 5.61 4.66 8.82
CA LEU A 162 6.36 5.80 8.28
C LEU A 162 7.80 5.41 7.92
N ALA A 163 8.48 4.64 8.77
CA ALA A 163 9.83 4.15 8.47
C ALA A 163 9.85 3.31 7.18
N LEU A 164 8.90 2.39 7.01
CA LEU A 164 8.75 1.57 5.80
C LEU A 164 8.36 2.37 4.56
N LEU A 165 7.64 3.48 4.72
CA LEU A 165 7.28 4.36 3.61
C LEU A 165 8.50 5.17 3.10
N LEU A 166 9.42 5.52 4.01
CA LEU A 166 10.59 6.34 3.70
C LEU A 166 11.76 5.51 3.14
N PHE A 167 11.93 4.27 3.60
CA PHE A 167 12.99 3.34 3.15
C PHE A 167 12.65 2.62 1.83
#